data_AF-A0A345CT90-F1
#
_entry.id   AF-A0A345CT90-F1
#
_cell.length_a   1.000
_cell.length_b   1.000
_cell.length_c   1.000
_cell.angle_alpha   90.00
_cell.angle_beta   90.00
_cell.angle_gamma   90.00
#
_symmetry.space_group_name_H-M   'P 1'
#
loop_
_entity.id
_entity.type
_entity.pdbx_description
1 polymer ?
#
loop_
_entity_poly.entity_id
_entity_poly.type
_entity_poly.pdbx_seq_one_letter_code
_entity_poly.pdbx_strand_id
1 'polypeptide(L)' 'MEPATENALRSVARSCREEIISAKKGKPKPEHDRITTLLLDKYTKLITALPPGRYPARQWLVYFVRVVDKEMKN' A
#
# COMPACT_ATOMS: atom_id res chain seq x y z
N MET A 1 2.96 -8.81 15.39
CA MET A 1 2.68 -7.41 15.06
C MET A 1 1.55 -7.02 15.99
N GLU A 2 1.64 -5.86 16.65
CA GLU A 2 0.54 -5.43 17.50
C GLU A 2 -0.69 -5.10 16.64
N PRO A 3 -1.91 -5.41 17.11
CA PRO A 3 -3.13 -5.20 16.35
C PRO A 3 -3.31 -3.72 15.95
N ALA A 4 -2.85 -2.78 16.77
CA ALA A 4 -2.86 -1.35 16.45
C ALA A 4 -1.97 -1.01 15.24
N THR A 5 -0.74 -1.54 15.20
CA THR A 5 0.19 -1.35 14.07
C THR A 5 -0.35 -1.99 12.80
N GLU A 6 -0.92 -3.20 12.92
CA GLU A 6 -1.48 -3.92 11.79
C GLU A 6 -2.67 -3.15 11.19
N ASN A 7 -3.57 -2.64 12.04
CA ASN A 7 -4.70 -1.84 11.60
C ASN A 7 -4.25 -0.52 10.94
N ALA A 8 -3.23 0.15 11.50
CA ALA A 8 -2.67 1.35 10.90
C ALA A 8 -2.11 1.09 9.49
N LEU A 9 -1.35 0.00 9.32
CA LEU A 9 -0.81 -0.40 8.02
C LEU A 9 -1.91 -0.81 7.03
N ARG A 10 -2.94 -1.53 7.48
CA ARG A 10 -4.11 -1.85 6.65
C ARG A 10 -4.85 -0.59 6.20
N SER A 11 -5.00 0.40 7.08
CA SER A 11 -5.63 1.67 6.74
C SER A 11 -4.86 2.41 5.65
N VAL A 12 -3.54 2.57 5.83
CA VAL A 12 -2.64 3.16 4.82
C VAL A 12 -2.68 2.38 3.50
N ALA A 13 -2.68 1.04 3.56
CA ALA A 13 -2.74 0.18 2.39
C ALA A 13 -4.07 0.29 1.64
N ARG A 14 -5.21 0.45 2.32
CA ARG A 14 -6.51 0.71 1.69
C ARG A 14 -6.48 2.02 0.91
N SER A 15 -6.05 3.11 1.53
CA SER A 15 -5.94 4.40 0.85
C SER A 15 -4.98 4.34 -0.34
N CYS A 16 -3.84 3.68 -0.17
CA CYS A 16 -2.87 3.45 -1.26
C CYS A 16 -3.50 2.70 -2.44
N ARG A 17 -4.25 1.61 -2.17
CA ARG A 17 -4.96 0.85 -3.20
C ARG A 17 -5.98 1.71 -3.95
N GLU A 18 -6.82 2.45 -3.22
CA GLU A 18 -7.85 3.30 -3.84
C GLU A 18 -7.23 4.37 -4.73
N GLU A 19 -6.18 5.04 -4.26
CA GLU A 19 -5.45 6.03 -5.04
C GLU A 19 -4.79 5.38 -6.27
N ILE A 20 -4.23 4.17 -6.14
CA ILE A 20 -3.68 3.40 -7.26
C ILE A 20 -4.75 3.11 -8.31
N ILE A 21 -5.93 2.63 -7.91
CA ILE A 21 -7.02 2.29 -8.85
C ILE A 21 -7.52 3.55 -9.54
N SER A 22 -7.73 4.63 -8.79
CA SER A 22 -8.17 5.91 -9.31
C SER A 22 -7.15 6.49 -10.30
N ALA A 23 -5.86 6.51 -9.94
CA ALA A 23 -4.80 7.03 -10.78
C ALA A 23 -4.54 6.18 -12.04
N LYS A 24 -4.78 4.87 -11.98
CA LYS A 24 -4.69 3.97 -13.14
C LYS A 24 -5.89 4.09 -14.08
N LYS A 25 -7.03 4.59 -13.61
CA LYS A 25 -8.26 4.71 -14.41
C LYS A 25 -8.01 5.66 -15.59
N GLY A 26 -8.17 5.14 -16.81
CA GLY A 26 -7.96 5.91 -18.05
C GLY A 26 -6.49 6.06 -18.47
N LYS A 27 -5.54 5.44 -17.75
CA LYS A 27 -4.12 5.45 -18.10
C LYS A 27 -3.72 4.19 -18.87
N PRO A 28 -2.75 4.28 -19.80
CA PRO A 28 -2.20 3.13 -20.51
C PRO A 28 -1.39 2.23 -19.56
N LYS A 29 -1.41 0.92 -19.82
CA LYS A 29 -0.69 -0.13 -19.05
C LYS A 29 0.78 0.21 -18.72
N PRO A 30 1.62 0.76 -19.62
CA PRO A 30 3.00 1.14 -19.27
C PRO A 30 3.10 2.21 -18.17
N GLU A 31 2.11 3.10 -18.03
CA GLU A 31 2.11 4.10 -16.95
C GLU A 31 1.68 3.51 -15.60
N HIS A 32 0.98 2.37 -15.59
CA HIS A 32 0.46 1.77 -14.37
C HIS A 32 1.55 1.37 -13.39
N ASP A 33 2.68 0.86 -13.89
CA ASP A 33 3.80 0.46 -13.05
C ASP A 33 4.44 1.68 -12.36
N ARG A 34 4.68 2.74 -13.14
CA ARG A 34 5.21 4.00 -12.63
C ARG A 34 4.28 4.63 -11.59
N ILE A 35 2.99 4.70 -11.88
CA ILE A 35 1.96 5.21 -10.95
C ILE A 35 1.97 4.40 -9.65
N THR A 36 2.00 3.07 -9.75
CA THR A 36 2.05 2.18 -8.57
C THR A 36 3.29 2.45 -7.74
N THR A 37 4.45 2.55 -8.38
CA THR A 37 5.73 2.77 -7.70
C THR A 37 5.77 4.13 -6.99
N LEU A 38 5.29 5.20 -7.62
CA LEU A 38 5.25 6.53 -7.02
C LEU A 38 4.30 6.60 -5.81
N LEU A 39 3.12 5.97 -5.94
CA LEU A 39 2.15 5.92 -4.85
C LEU A 39 2.68 5.07 -3.69
N LEU A 40 3.26 3.90 -3.97
CA LEU A 40 3.90 3.09 -2.94
C LEU A 40 4.99 3.87 -2.20
N ASP A 41 5.84 4.65 -2.89
CA ASP A 41 6.86 5.47 -2.25
C ASP A 41 6.25 6.57 -1.34
N LYS A 42 5.24 7.29 -1.84
CA LYS A 42 4.49 8.31 -1.07
C LYS A 42 3.91 7.73 0.21
N TYR A 43 3.18 6.63 0.12
CA TYR A 43 2.54 6.00 1.28
C TYR A 43 3.55 5.30 2.20
N THR A 44 4.69 4.83 1.67
CA THR A 44 5.77 4.28 2.50
C THR A 44 6.33 5.34 3.45
N LYS A 45 6.44 6.59 3.02
CA LYS A 45 6.90 7.72 3.87
C LYS A 45 5.90 8.12 4.95
N LEU A 46 4.61 7.82 4.75
CA LEU A 46 3.57 8.05 5.77
C LEU A 46 3.60 7.01 6.88
N ILE A 47 4.30 5.89 6.69
CA ILE A 47 4.47 4.87 7.71
C ILE A 47 5.59 5.33 8.65
N THR A 48 5.21 6.02 9.73
CA THR A 48 6.13 6.54 10.74
C THR A 48 6.43 5.53 11.86
N ALA A 49 5.52 4.58 12.09
CA ALA A 49 5.64 3.59 13.16
C ALA A 49 5.67 2.17 12.57
N LEU A 50 6.85 1.56 12.58
CA LEU A 50 7.04 0.15 12.27
C LEU A 50 7.65 -0.59 13.46
N PRO A 51 7.33 -1.89 13.61
CA PRO A 51 8.05 -2.72 14.56
C PRO A 51 9.51 -2.79 14.12
N PRO A 52 10.48 -2.48 14.99
CA PRO A 52 11.89 -2.50 14.65
C PRO A 52 12.33 -3.93 14.25
N GLY A 53 13.21 -4.03 13.25
CA GLY A 53 13.96 -5.25 12.95
C GLY A 53 13.25 -6.35 12.14
N ARG A 54 12.05 -6.11 11.59
CA ARG A 54 11.34 -7.14 10.80
C ARG A 54 11.49 -6.98 9.29
N TYR A 55 10.87 -5.94 8.72
CA TYR A 55 10.83 -5.70 7.28
C TYR A 55 10.72 -4.20 7.01
N PRO A 56 11.24 -3.72 5.87
CA PRO A 56 11.10 -2.31 5.49
C PRO A 56 9.63 -1.94 5.24
N ALA A 57 9.28 -0.67 5.48
CA ALA A 57 7.94 -0.11 5.29
C ALA A 57 7.34 -0.43 3.92
N ARG A 58 8.18 -0.36 2.88
CA ARG A 58 7.76 -0.66 1.51
C ARG A 58 7.27 -2.10 1.35
N GLN A 59 7.94 -3.08 1.96
CA GLN A 59 7.53 -4.48 1.87
C GLN A 59 6.23 -4.74 2.63
N TRP A 60 6.08 -4.13 3.81
CA TRP A 60 4.82 -4.17 4.55
C TRP A 60 3.67 -3.60 3.72
N LEU A 61 3.87 -2.42 3.13
CA LEU A 61 2.84 -1.78 2.32
C LEU A 61 2.46 -2.63 1.11
N VAL A 62 3.43 -3.18 0.37
CA VAL A 62 3.15 -4.07 -0.77
C VAL A 62 2.38 -5.31 -0.33
N TYR A 63 2.75 -5.92 0.80
CA TYR A 63 2.04 -7.07 1.35
C TYR A 63 0.58 -6.72 1.70
N PHE A 64 0.36 -5.66 2.48
CA PHE A 64 -0.98 -5.28 2.91
C PHE A 64 -1.86 -4.78 1.76
N VAL A 65 -1.31 -4.09 0.76
CA VAL A 65 -2.05 -3.71 -0.45
C VAL A 65 -2.57 -4.97 -1.17
N ARG A 66 -1.77 -6.04 -1.25
CA ARG A 66 -2.21 -7.32 -1.84
C ARG A 66 -3.25 -8.03 -0.98
N VAL A 67 -3.11 -8.00 0.35
CA VAL A 67 -4.10 -8.57 1.27
C VAL A 67 -5.44 -7.86 1.11
N VAL A 68 -5.45 -6.54 1.22
CA VAL A 68 -6.65 -5.71 1.06
C VAL A 68 -7.27 -5.87 -0.32
N ASP A 69 -6.46 -5.94 -1.38
CA ASP A 69 -6.98 -6.16 -2.73
C ASP A 69 -7.68 -7.51 -2.87
N LYS A 70 -7.17 -8.56 -2.22
CA LYS A 70 -7.85 -9.87 -2.16
C LYS A 70 -9.13 -9.80 -1.33
N GLU A 71 -9.10 -9.16 -0.16
CA GLU A 71 -10.29 -8.99 0.70
C GLU A 71 -11.42 -8.24 0.00
N MET A 72 -11.10 -7.20 -0.77
CA MET A 72 -12.07 -6.36 -1.50
C MET A 72 -12.58 -6.99 -2.81
N LYS A 73 -11.96 -8.08 -3.27
CA LYS A 73 -12.38 -8.82 -4.47
C LYS A 73 -13.25 -10.03 -4.15
N ASN A 74 -13.40 -10.35 -2.87
CA ASN A 74 -14.22 -11.45 -2.36
C ASN A 74 -15.54 -10.93 -1.80
#